data_AF-A0A2H1VS23-F1
#
_entry.id   AF-A0A2H1VS23-F1
#
_cell.length_a   1.000
_cell.length_b   1.000
_cell.length_c   1.000
_cell.angle_alpha   90.00
_cell.angle_beta   90.00
_cell.angle_gamma   90.00
#
_symmetry.space_group_name_H-M   'P 1'
#
loop_
_entity.id
_entity.type
_entity.pdbx_description
1 polymer ?
#
loop_
_entity_poly.entity_id
_entity_poly.type
_entity_poly.pdbx_seq_one_letter_code
_entity_poly.pdbx_strand_id
1 'polypeptide(L)'
;MSDIETRLEGMLFDFQTTYKTDYRRGQIRTPVLTKYEEKPRCLQVRPPPLKDIHTLTAWKSTPVPFSLFHKPHPILHKDPNKVQEPYVKQPDKELAQVIKTRPRIVMTPAVSVDDIEDPKAREILCDAMYTSTVAKMYRDAVSNYVNMKAPLCPLPVPANPVS
;
A
#
# COMPACT_ATOMS: atom_id res chain seq x y z
N MET A 1 2.36 75.16 -34.51
CA MET A 1 2.29 73.80 -35.10
C MET A 1 0.92 73.23 -34.77
N SER A 2 0.34 72.45 -35.68
CA SER A 2 -0.95 71.81 -35.42
C SER A 2 -0.81 70.75 -34.31
N ASP A 3 -1.86 70.53 -33.52
CA ASP A 3 -1.84 69.53 -32.43
C ASP A 3 -1.45 68.11 -32.93
N ILE A 4 -1.75 67.82 -34.20
CA ILE A 4 -1.41 66.56 -34.86
C ILE A 4 0.10 66.46 -35.11
N GLU A 5 0.74 67.51 -35.60
CA GLU A 5 2.20 67.55 -35.82
C GLU A 5 2.95 67.39 -34.49
N THR A 6 2.50 68.09 -33.45
CA THR A 6 3.10 68.02 -32.11
C THR A 6 2.98 66.61 -31.50
N ARG A 7 1.85 65.92 -31.73
CA ARG A 7 1.65 64.53 -31.32
C ARG A 7 2.51 63.55 -32.12
N LEU A 8 2.67 63.78 -33.42
CA LEU A 8 3.51 62.95 -34.29
C LEU A 8 5.00 63.12 -33.96
N GLU A 9 5.45 64.35 -33.68
CA GLU A 9 6.81 64.62 -33.21
C GLU A 9 7.09 63.95 -31.87
N GLY A 10 6.18 64.03 -30.90
CA GLY A 10 6.34 63.33 -29.61
C GLY A 10 6.35 61.80 -29.72
N MET A 11 5.77 61.23 -30.79
CA MET A 11 5.81 59.78 -31.05
C MET A 11 7.08 59.35 -31.81
N LEU A 12 7.56 60.16 -32.76
CA LEU A 12 8.72 59.82 -33.59
C LEU A 12 10.05 60.24 -32.95
N PHE A 13 10.05 61.36 -32.25
CA PHE A 13 11.23 62.01 -31.72
C PHE A 13 11.04 62.31 -30.24
N ASP A 14 11.03 61.25 -29.42
CA ASP A 14 11.32 61.41 -28.00
C ASP A 14 12.79 61.86 -27.87
N PHE A 15 13.04 63.17 -27.89
CA PHE A 15 14.36 63.77 -27.65
C PHE A 15 14.88 63.54 -26.22
N GLN A 16 14.19 62.71 -25.44
CA GLN A 16 14.58 62.30 -24.11
C GLN A 16 15.77 61.36 -24.25
N THR A 17 16.93 61.81 -23.77
CA THR A 17 18.09 60.93 -23.67
C THR A 17 17.79 59.81 -22.67
N THR A 18 18.43 58.65 -22.84
CA THR A 18 18.34 57.53 -21.89
C THR A 18 18.86 57.90 -20.49
N TYR A 19 19.40 59.11 -20.34
CA TYR A 19 19.88 59.65 -19.08
C TYR A 19 18.84 59.59 -17.95
N LYS A 20 17.55 59.76 -18.27
CA LYS A 20 16.42 59.75 -17.32
C LYS A 20 16.08 58.34 -16.81
N THR A 21 16.41 57.30 -17.58
CA THR A 21 16.27 55.89 -17.20
C THR A 21 17.54 55.34 -16.58
N ASP A 22 18.70 55.68 -17.12
CA ASP A 22 19.97 54.99 -16.87
C ASP A 22 20.68 55.53 -15.61
N TYR A 23 20.49 56.80 -15.25
CA TYR A 23 21.15 57.44 -14.10
C TYR A 23 20.20 57.68 -12.92
N ARG A 24 19.47 56.64 -12.48
CA ARG A 24 18.65 56.68 -11.24
C ARG A 24 19.46 56.37 -9.97
N ARG A 25 20.73 56.83 -9.89
CA ARG A 25 21.55 56.68 -8.67
C ARG A 25 20.98 57.57 -7.57
N GLY A 26 20.53 56.96 -6.47
CA GLY A 26 19.99 57.68 -5.31
C GLY A 26 18.47 57.86 -5.29
N GLN A 27 17.72 57.20 -6.18
CA GLN A 27 16.25 57.26 -6.12
C GLN A 27 15.76 56.54 -4.85
N ILE A 28 15.28 57.31 -3.88
CA ILE A 28 14.71 56.81 -2.62
C ILE A 28 13.39 56.11 -2.98
N ARG A 29 13.40 54.77 -3.02
CA ARG A 29 12.17 54.00 -3.15
C ARG A 29 11.41 54.11 -1.84
N THR A 30 10.11 54.36 -1.92
CA THR A 30 9.25 54.27 -0.73
C THR A 30 9.36 52.85 -0.17
N PRO A 31 9.58 52.69 1.15
CA PRO A 31 9.66 51.37 1.74
C PRO A 31 8.31 50.66 1.58
N VAL A 32 8.34 49.43 1.08
CA VAL A 32 7.13 48.60 1.02
C VAL A 32 6.79 48.20 2.45
N LEU A 33 5.71 48.77 2.98
CA LEU A 33 5.23 48.42 4.31
C LEU A 33 4.73 46.98 4.29
N THR A 34 5.37 46.11 5.08
CA THR A 34 4.91 44.73 5.23
C THR A 34 3.61 44.73 6.02
N LYS A 35 2.59 44.04 5.50
CA LYS A 35 1.36 43.76 6.24
C LYS A 35 1.55 42.46 7.01
N TYR A 36 1.20 42.46 8.29
CA TYR A 36 1.17 41.23 9.06
C TYR A 36 0.05 40.32 8.55
N GLU A 37 0.42 39.12 8.10
CA GLU A 37 -0.52 38.05 7.77
C GLU A 37 -0.55 37.05 8.93
N GLU A 38 -1.75 36.80 9.47
CA GLU A 38 -1.93 35.76 10.49
C GLU A 38 -1.58 34.40 9.90
N LYS A 39 -0.85 33.59 10.67
CA LYS A 39 -0.57 32.21 10.28
C LYS A 39 -1.90 31.46 10.17
N PRO A 40 -2.10 30.63 9.12
CA PRO A 40 -3.34 29.88 8.96
C PRO A 40 -3.60 29.02 10.21
N ARG A 41 -4.80 29.13 10.77
CA ARG A 41 -5.20 28.32 11.92
C ARG A 41 -5.45 26.89 11.48
N CYS A 42 -4.92 25.93 12.23
CA CYS A 42 -5.18 24.52 11.97
C CYS A 42 -6.65 24.23 12.34
N LEU A 43 -7.48 23.90 11.34
CA LEU A 43 -8.90 23.60 11.55
C LEU A 43 -9.12 22.28 12.29
N GLN A 44 -8.13 21.39 12.27
CA GLN A 44 -8.20 20.08 12.91
C GLN A 44 -7.50 20.10 14.26
N VAL A 45 -8.12 19.46 15.25
CA VAL A 45 -7.49 19.18 16.54
C VAL A 45 -6.28 18.28 16.28
N ARG A 46 -5.08 18.75 16.62
CA ARG A 46 -3.88 17.94 16.51
C ARG A 46 -3.99 16.76 17.47
N PRO A 47 -3.66 15.53 17.03
CA PRO A 47 -3.60 14.41 17.96
C PRO A 47 -2.58 14.72 19.06
N PRO A 48 -2.79 14.20 20.29
CA PRO A 48 -1.83 14.40 21.37
C PRO A 48 -0.45 13.88 20.96
N PRO A 49 0.64 14.54 21.38
CA PRO A 49 1.99 14.10 21.04
C PRO A 49 2.21 12.67 21.55
N LEU A 50 2.68 11.80 20.66
CA LEU A 50 3.02 10.43 20.99
C LEU A 50 4.24 10.45 21.93
N LYS A 51 4.00 10.21 23.23
CA LYS A 51 5.04 10.23 24.27
C LYS A 51 6.13 9.18 24.05
N ASP A 52 5.74 7.99 23.56
CA ASP A 52 6.65 6.86 23.37
C ASP A 52 6.55 6.26 21.95
N ILE A 53 6.96 7.02 20.93
CA ILE A 53 6.94 6.55 19.52
C ILE A 53 7.79 5.27 19.36
N HIS A 54 8.89 5.16 20.11
CA HIS A 54 9.82 4.03 20.03
C HIS A 54 9.28 2.73 20.63
N THR A 55 8.41 2.80 21.63
CA THR A 55 7.91 1.62 22.34
C THR A 55 6.46 1.28 21.98
N LEU A 56 5.76 2.17 21.27
CA LEU A 56 4.36 2.03 20.85
C LEU A 56 3.45 1.55 21.99
N THR A 57 3.77 1.92 23.24
CA THR A 57 3.08 1.49 24.46
C THR A 57 1.60 1.83 24.43
N ALA A 58 1.25 3.01 23.92
CA ALA A 58 -0.13 3.45 23.75
C ALA A 58 -0.93 2.62 22.72
N TRP A 59 -0.25 1.91 21.82
CA TRP A 59 -0.88 1.07 20.79
C TRP A 59 -1.02 -0.39 21.24
N LYS A 60 -0.45 -0.77 22.39
CA LYS A 60 -0.62 -2.12 22.97
C LYS A 60 -2.03 -2.34 23.51
N SER A 61 -2.68 -1.28 24.01
CA SER A 61 -4.02 -1.35 24.61
C SER A 61 -5.16 -1.28 23.60
N THR A 62 -4.90 -0.69 22.43
CA THR A 62 -5.89 -0.56 21.35
C THR A 62 -5.63 -1.65 20.33
N PRO A 63 -6.55 -2.62 20.14
CA PRO A 63 -6.42 -3.59 19.07
C PRO A 63 -6.47 -2.82 17.75
N VAL A 64 -5.32 -2.66 17.10
CA VAL A 64 -5.25 -2.09 15.75
C VAL A 64 -6.07 -3.00 14.84
N PRO A 65 -7.16 -2.50 14.22
CA PRO A 65 -7.98 -3.32 13.35
C PRO A 65 -7.13 -3.95 12.26
N PHE A 66 -7.21 -5.27 12.11
CA PHE A 66 -6.47 -6.01 11.08
C PHE A 66 -6.75 -5.48 9.66
N SER A 67 -7.92 -4.87 9.46
CA SER A 67 -8.32 -4.17 8.23
C SER A 67 -7.34 -3.09 7.78
N LEU A 68 -6.59 -2.45 8.68
CA LEU A 68 -5.60 -1.42 8.33
C LEU A 68 -4.39 -1.98 7.56
N PHE A 69 -4.05 -3.25 7.77
CA PHE A 69 -2.92 -3.89 7.09
C PHE A 69 -3.31 -4.44 5.72
N HIS A 70 -4.61 -4.48 5.41
CA HIS A 70 -5.07 -4.85 4.09
C HIS A 70 -5.05 -3.64 3.17
N LYS A 71 -4.20 -3.69 2.14
CA LYS A 71 -4.35 -2.79 1.01
C LYS A 71 -5.70 -3.11 0.33
N PRO A 72 -6.65 -2.17 0.24
CA PRO A 72 -7.86 -2.40 -0.54
C PRO A 72 -7.45 -2.75 -1.96
N HIS A 73 -8.01 -3.85 -2.48
CA HIS A 73 -7.67 -4.28 -3.82
C HIS A 73 -8.00 -3.15 -4.80
N PRO A 74 -7.05 -2.66 -5.63
CA PRO A 74 -7.35 -1.62 -6.59
C PRO A 74 -8.50 -2.10 -7.50
N ILE A 75 -9.58 -1.31 -7.53
CA ILE A 75 -10.73 -1.53 -8.42
C ILE A 75 -10.34 -1.14 -9.85
N LEU A 76 -9.50 -0.11 -9.98
CA LEU A 76 -8.98 0.38 -11.25
C LEU A 76 -8.21 -0.77 -11.93
N HIS A 77 -8.58 -1.09 -13.18
CA HIS A 77 -7.97 -2.13 -14.05
C HIS A 77 -8.41 -3.58 -13.81
N LYS A 78 -9.47 -3.84 -13.04
CA LYS A 78 -10.14 -5.16 -13.06
C LYS A 78 -11.24 -5.17 -14.11
N ASP A 79 -11.08 -6.04 -15.11
CA ASP A 79 -12.14 -6.37 -16.05
C ASP A 79 -13.28 -7.08 -15.28
N PRO A 80 -14.51 -6.52 -15.23
CA PRO A 80 -15.63 -7.13 -14.51
C PRO A 80 -16.03 -8.50 -15.08
N ASN A 81 -15.61 -8.83 -16.30
CA ASN A 81 -15.84 -10.13 -16.91
C ASN A 81 -14.81 -11.20 -16.49
N LYS A 82 -13.74 -10.81 -15.77
CA LYS A 82 -12.71 -11.73 -15.28
C LYS A 82 -12.93 -12.04 -13.81
N VAL A 83 -13.45 -13.24 -13.55
CA VAL A 83 -13.66 -13.75 -12.18
C VAL A 83 -12.31 -14.07 -11.53
N GLN A 84 -12.22 -13.90 -10.21
CA GLN A 84 -11.03 -14.30 -9.45
C GLN A 84 -10.88 -15.82 -9.44
N GLU A 85 -9.75 -16.31 -9.94
CA GLU A 85 -9.41 -17.73 -9.88
C GLU A 85 -9.07 -18.17 -8.44
N PRO A 86 -9.38 -19.42 -8.07
CA PRO A 86 -8.95 -19.98 -6.78
C PRO A 86 -7.42 -19.99 -6.70
N TYR A 87 -6.87 -19.67 -5.53
CA TYR A 87 -5.43 -19.76 -5.32
C TYR A 87 -4.97 -21.22 -5.47
N VAL A 88 -4.08 -21.45 -6.42
CA VAL A 88 -3.40 -22.73 -6.60
C VAL A 88 -1.98 -22.60 -6.06
N LYS A 89 -1.66 -23.37 -5.01
CA LYS A 89 -0.29 -23.46 -4.50
C LYS A 89 0.59 -24.02 -5.61
N GLN A 90 1.59 -23.24 -6.03
CA GLN A 90 2.53 -23.71 -7.05
C GLN A 90 3.31 -24.94 -6.53
N PRO A 91 3.58 -25.93 -7.39
CA PRO A 91 4.36 -27.10 -7.00
C PRO A 91 5.81 -26.66 -6.71
N ASP A 92 6.30 -27.00 -5.53
CA ASP A 92 7.66 -26.72 -5.11
C ASP A 92 8.61 -27.75 -5.76
N LYS A 93 9.33 -27.32 -6.81
CA LYS A 93 10.23 -28.18 -7.60
C LYS A 93 11.47 -28.59 -6.81
N GLU A 94 11.86 -27.81 -5.80
CA GLU A 94 13.11 -27.99 -5.07
C GLU A 94 12.91 -28.69 -3.73
N LEU A 95 11.68 -28.99 -3.35
CA LEU A 95 11.29 -29.60 -2.07
C LEU A 95 12.13 -30.84 -1.73
N ALA A 96 12.40 -31.72 -2.69
CA ALA A 96 13.20 -32.92 -2.47
C ALA A 96 14.68 -32.62 -2.18
N GLN A 97 15.25 -31.59 -2.81
CA GLN A 97 16.63 -31.16 -2.60
C GLN A 97 16.76 -30.42 -1.27
N VAL A 98 15.81 -29.54 -0.95
CA VAL A 98 15.74 -28.79 0.31
C VAL A 98 15.60 -29.74 1.51
N ILE A 99 14.79 -30.79 1.40
CA ILE A 99 14.68 -31.82 2.46
C ILE A 99 16.03 -32.50 2.73
N LYS A 100 16.84 -32.73 1.70
CA LYS A 100 18.16 -33.36 1.86
C LYS A 100 19.20 -32.43 2.47
N THR A 101 19.18 -31.14 2.11
CA THR A 101 20.22 -30.17 2.48
C THR A 101 19.92 -29.37 3.73
N ARG A 102 18.67 -29.39 4.23
CA ARG A 102 18.30 -28.65 5.44
C ARG A 102 19.04 -29.18 6.68
N PRO A 103 19.43 -28.30 7.62
CA PRO A 103 20.00 -28.71 8.89
C PRO A 103 18.99 -29.54 9.69
N ARG A 104 19.45 -30.70 10.18
CA ARG A 104 18.61 -31.67 10.91
C ARG A 104 18.40 -31.19 12.35
N ILE A 105 17.15 -30.95 12.73
CA ILE A 105 16.78 -30.74 14.14
C ILE A 105 16.56 -32.10 14.77
N VAL A 106 17.50 -32.54 15.61
CA VAL A 106 17.40 -33.79 16.35
C VAL A 106 16.66 -33.53 17.66
N MET A 107 15.34 -33.41 17.57
CA MET A 107 14.45 -33.55 18.73
C MET A 107 13.75 -34.89 18.59
N THR A 108 14.37 -35.94 19.12
CA THR A 108 13.80 -37.30 19.32
C THR A 108 12.52 -37.60 18.53
N PRO A 109 12.64 -38.43 17.49
CA PRO A 109 12.50 -39.86 17.72
C PRO A 109 13.75 -40.64 17.32
N ALA A 110 13.80 -41.92 17.67
CA ALA A 110 14.94 -42.82 17.40
C ALA A 110 15.27 -43.05 15.91
N VAL A 111 14.51 -42.45 14.98
CA VAL A 111 14.65 -42.57 13.53
C VAL A 111 14.42 -41.21 12.88
N SER A 112 15.32 -40.77 11.99
CA SER A 112 15.13 -39.54 11.21
C SER A 112 13.95 -39.72 10.26
N VAL A 113 13.00 -38.78 10.27
CA VAL A 113 11.88 -38.74 9.32
C VAL A 113 12.37 -38.63 7.86
N ASP A 114 13.55 -38.06 7.66
CA ASP A 114 14.19 -37.91 6.36
C ASP A 114 14.78 -39.24 5.81
N ASP A 115 15.01 -40.24 6.66
CA ASP A 115 15.57 -41.55 6.25
C ASP A 115 14.48 -42.56 5.82
N ILE A 116 13.20 -42.15 5.84
CA ILE A 116 12.07 -42.99 5.44
C ILE A 116 11.95 -42.96 3.91
N GLU A 117 12.26 -44.08 3.26
CA GLU A 117 12.20 -44.21 1.80
C GLU A 117 10.77 -44.10 1.26
N ASP A 118 9.78 -44.62 2.00
CA ASP A 118 8.38 -44.57 1.59
C ASP A 118 7.77 -43.18 1.86
N PRO A 119 7.41 -42.41 0.80
CA PRO A 119 6.82 -41.08 0.97
C PRO A 119 5.49 -41.11 1.71
N LYS A 120 4.70 -42.20 1.61
CA LYS A 120 3.41 -42.33 2.29
C LYS A 120 3.58 -42.50 3.79
N ALA A 121 4.47 -43.40 4.22
CA ALA A 121 4.79 -43.57 5.62
C ALA A 121 5.32 -42.27 6.25
N ARG A 122 6.15 -41.52 5.51
CA ARG A 122 6.65 -40.21 5.94
C ARG A 122 5.54 -39.19 6.12
N GLU A 123 4.60 -39.11 5.18
CA GLU A 123 3.45 -38.20 5.26
C GLU A 123 2.58 -38.50 6.49
N ILE A 124 2.25 -39.78 6.72
CA ILE A 124 1.46 -40.22 7.87
C ILE A 124 2.13 -39.84 9.20
N LEU A 125 3.45 -40.03 9.30
CA LEU A 125 4.22 -39.69 10.49
C LEU A 125 4.31 -38.16 10.69
N CYS A 126 4.56 -37.40 9.63
CA CYS A 126 4.55 -35.95 9.67
C CYS A 126 3.18 -35.41 10.10
N ASP A 127 2.10 -35.94 9.54
CA ASP A 127 0.75 -35.58 9.93
C ASP A 127 0.51 -35.92 11.40
N ALA A 128 0.87 -37.11 11.86
CA ALA A 128 0.71 -37.47 13.27
C ALA A 128 1.51 -36.58 14.24
N MET A 129 2.73 -36.17 13.87
CA MET A 129 3.61 -35.36 14.73
C MET A 129 3.26 -33.86 14.72
N TYR A 130 3.00 -33.30 13.54
CA TYR A 130 2.84 -31.85 13.36
C TYR A 130 1.39 -31.39 13.35
N THR A 131 0.43 -32.31 13.43
CA THR A 131 -0.98 -31.95 13.57
C THR A 131 -1.40 -32.04 15.03
N SER A 132 -1.88 -30.92 15.57
CA SER A 132 -2.43 -30.92 16.92
C SER A 132 -3.68 -31.77 16.98
N THR A 133 -3.96 -32.34 18.16
CA THR A 133 -5.19 -33.11 18.42
C THR A 133 -6.44 -32.33 18.01
N VAL A 134 -6.47 -31.03 18.31
CA VAL A 134 -7.56 -30.11 17.94
C VAL A 134 -7.69 -29.98 16.42
N ALA A 135 -6.59 -29.77 15.68
CA ALA A 135 -6.61 -29.67 14.23
C ALA A 135 -7.08 -30.98 13.56
N LYS A 136 -6.68 -32.13 14.12
CA LYS A 136 -7.15 -33.45 13.68
C LYS A 136 -8.66 -33.60 13.88
N MET A 137 -9.18 -33.25 15.06
CA MET A 137 -10.62 -33.27 15.34
C MET A 137 -11.41 -32.36 14.39
N TYR A 138 -10.89 -31.18 14.05
CA TYR A 138 -11.55 -30.31 13.07
C TYR A 138 -11.58 -30.92 11.67
N ARG A 139 -10.51 -31.58 11.22
CA ARG A 139 -10.50 -32.27 9.92
C ARG A 139 -11.50 -33.43 9.89
N ASP A 140 -11.52 -34.25 10.94
CA ASP A 140 -12.42 -35.39 11.06
C ASP A 140 -13.89 -34.95 11.17
N ALA A 141 -14.17 -33.82 11.82
CA ALA A 141 -15.50 -33.21 11.87
C ALA A 141 -15.96 -32.67 10.50
N VAL A 142 -15.02 -32.25 9.64
CA VAL A 142 -15.30 -31.74 8.29
C VAL A 142 -15.36 -32.86 7.25
N SER A 143 -14.64 -33.97 7.43
CA SER A 143 -14.47 -35.03 6.43
C SER A 143 -15.73 -35.81 6.09
N ASN A 144 -16.74 -35.81 6.98
CA ASN A 144 -17.98 -36.56 6.77
C ASN A 144 -19.01 -35.83 5.89
N TYR A 145 -18.73 -34.59 5.46
CA TYR A 145 -19.53 -33.94 4.43
C TYR A 145 -18.82 -34.11 3.10
N VAL A 146 -19.49 -34.79 2.16
CA VAL A 146 -19.12 -34.74 0.74
C VAL A 146 -19.17 -33.26 0.35
N ASN A 147 -18.01 -32.61 0.34
CA ASN A 147 -17.86 -31.26 -0.15
C ASN A 147 -18.07 -31.28 -1.67
N MET A 148 -19.33 -31.44 -2.10
CA MET A 148 -19.77 -31.05 -3.44
C MET A 148 -19.65 -29.54 -3.50
N LYS A 149 -18.43 -29.05 -3.66
CA LYS A 149 -18.21 -27.65 -3.98
C LYS A 149 -18.55 -27.50 -5.45
N ALA A 150 -19.68 -26.85 -5.73
CA ALA A 150 -20.01 -26.49 -7.10
C ALA A 150 -18.79 -25.75 -7.70
N PRO A 151 -18.35 -26.11 -8.92
CA PRO A 151 -17.30 -25.36 -9.57
C PRO A 151 -17.71 -23.89 -9.62
N LEU A 152 -16.79 -22.98 -9.29
CA LEU A 152 -17.05 -21.55 -9.43
C LEU A 152 -17.37 -21.29 -10.90
N CYS A 153 -18.53 -20.71 -11.19
CA CYS A 153 -18.87 -20.31 -12.55
C CYS A 153 -17.78 -19.37 -13.07
N PRO A 154 -17.22 -19.63 -14.28
CA PRO A 154 -16.24 -18.74 -14.88
C PRO A 154 -16.87 -17.41 -15.34
N LEU A 155 -18.20 -17.33 -15.31
CA LEU A 155 -18.97 -16.16 -15.70
C LEU A 155 -19.27 -15.28 -14.49
N PRO A 156 -19.19 -13.95 -14.62
CA PRO A 156 -19.67 -13.04 -13.58
C PRO A 156 -21.17 -13.24 -13.34
N VAL A 157 -21.60 -13.05 -12.09
CA VAL A 157 -23.03 -13.11 -11.72
C VAL A 157 -23.78 -11.98 -12.45
N PRO A 158 -24.93 -12.24 -13.09
CA PRO A 158 -25.72 -11.19 -13.72
C PRO A 158 -26.13 -10.12 -12.70
N ALA A 159 -26.12 -8.85 -13.11
CA ALA A 159 -26.52 -7.76 -12.24
C ALA A 159 -27.99 -7.96 -11.82
N ASN A 160 -28.26 -7.92 -10.51
CA ASN A 160 -29.62 -7.96 -10.01
C ASN A 160 -30.17 -6.53 -10.00
N PRO A 161 -31.11 -6.15 -10.89
CA PRO A 161 -31.63 -4.80 -10.91
C PRO A 161 -32.42 -4.52 -9.63
N VAL A 162 -32.08 -3.43 -8.96
CA VAL A 162 -32.88 -2.93 -7.84
C VAL A 162 -34.14 -2.31 -8.43
N SER A 163 -35.28 -2.96 -8.20
CA SER A 163 -36.62 -2.44 -8.50
C SER A 163 -37.05 -1.39 -7.49
#